data_AF-A0A7M1Q2Y1-F1
#
_entry.id   AF-A0A7M1Q2Y1-F1
#
_cell.length_a   1.000
_cell.length_b   1.000
_cell.length_c   1.000
_cell.angle_alpha   90.00
_cell.angle_beta   90.00
_cell.angle_gamma   90.00
#
_symmetry.space_group_name_H-M   'P 1'
#
loop_
_entity.id
_entity.type
_entity.pdbx_description
1 polymer ?
#
loop_
_entity_poly.entity_id
_entity_poly.type
_entity_poly.pdbx_seq_one_letter_code
_entity_poly.pdbx_strand_id
1 'polypeptide(L)'
;MNKAAWISLFYITLRMTAPLLLTALGAIFSERSGVINIALEGIMTMGAFFALVVTYATHNPLLGVLAAILSGAVIAALHALVSIKYKANQAVSGVAINILAAGLTAFLLNIFYGHGGQSPSIDLAWQLPRWFVGLRKIPFIGPMIGGHSPITYIAFIMVPVTWFILYKTSLGLRLRAVGEHPRAADTLGVNVYKMRYFGVIMSGVLGGLAGAIFTIGEGTSFLEGMIAGRGFIALAAMIFGNWMPFRTMLACLLFGFTTSLQLVAQATGITSVSPKILASLPYFLTILALAGFVGKTVDPAASGKPYEKEGK
;
A
#
# COMPACT_ATOMS: atom_id res chain seq x y z
N MET A 1 24.69 5.91 -18.83
CA MET A 1 24.58 5.05 -17.61
C MET A 1 25.34 3.76 -17.84
N ASN A 2 26.17 3.33 -16.89
CA ASN A 2 26.86 2.03 -16.97
C ASN A 2 25.87 0.87 -16.70
N LYS A 3 26.25 -0.38 -17.05
CA LYS A 3 25.41 -1.58 -16.86
C LYS A 3 24.93 -1.76 -15.42
N ALA A 4 25.78 -1.39 -14.45
CA ALA A 4 25.45 -1.46 -13.02
C ALA A 4 24.36 -0.46 -12.61
N ALA A 5 24.35 0.75 -13.18
CA ALA A 5 23.32 1.74 -12.94
C ALA A 5 21.96 1.29 -13.47
N TRP A 6 21.90 0.63 -14.63
CA TRP A 6 20.66 0.05 -15.14
C TRP A 6 20.12 -1.07 -14.24
N ILE A 7 20.99 -1.99 -13.82
CA ILE A 7 20.61 -3.07 -12.89
C ILE A 7 20.05 -2.48 -11.58
N SER A 8 20.75 -1.49 -11.02
CA SER A 8 20.33 -0.83 -9.78
C SER A 8 19.00 -0.09 -9.94
N LEU A 9 18.81 0.58 -11.08
CA LEU A 9 17.55 1.26 -11.42
C LEU A 9 16.37 0.27 -11.43
N PHE A 10 16.47 -0.84 -12.16
CA PHE A 10 15.38 -1.82 -12.21
C PHE A 10 15.15 -2.51 -10.87
N TYR A 11 16.21 -2.84 -10.13
CA TYR A 11 16.10 -3.41 -8.80
C TYR A 11 15.35 -2.46 -7.84
N ILE A 12 15.77 -1.20 -7.75
CA ILE A 12 15.14 -0.21 -6.87
C ILE A 12 13.71 0.09 -7.33
N THR A 13 13.45 0.11 -8.64
CA THR A 13 12.09 0.26 -9.19
C THR A 13 11.13 -0.77 -8.60
N LEU A 14 11.47 -2.07 -8.68
CA LEU A 14 10.63 -3.13 -8.12
C LEU A 14 10.44 -2.99 -6.60
N ARG A 15 11.51 -2.64 -5.88
CA ARG A 15 11.49 -2.40 -4.43
C ARG A 15 10.57 -1.25 -4.04
N MET A 16 10.57 -0.15 -4.80
CA MET A 16 9.74 1.04 -4.53
C MET A 16 8.30 0.85 -4.99
N THR A 17 8.06 0.04 -6.02
CA THR A 17 6.71 -0.28 -6.51
C THR A 17 5.94 -1.17 -5.53
N ALA A 18 6.58 -2.17 -4.92
CA ALA A 18 5.91 -3.16 -4.08
C ALA A 18 4.99 -2.59 -2.97
N PRO A 19 5.42 -1.64 -2.12
CA PRO A 19 4.55 -1.08 -1.09
C PRO A 19 3.37 -0.29 -1.68
N LEU A 20 3.61 0.47 -2.75
CA LEU A 20 2.55 1.21 -3.45
C LEU A 20 1.52 0.24 -4.05
N LEU A 21 2.00 -0.84 -4.65
CA LEU A 21 1.18 -1.84 -5.32
C LEU A 21 0.26 -2.57 -4.34
N LEU A 22 0.79 -3.08 -3.23
CA LEU A 22 -0.03 -3.76 -2.21
C LEU A 22 -1.10 -2.83 -1.65
N THR A 23 -0.72 -1.62 -1.26
CA THR A 23 -1.65 -0.63 -0.72
C THR A 23 -2.72 -0.25 -1.76
N ALA A 24 -2.34 -0.06 -3.03
CA ALA A 24 -3.27 0.28 -4.09
C ALA A 24 -4.23 -0.88 -4.42
N LEU A 25 -3.76 -2.13 -4.45
CA LEU A 25 -4.63 -3.31 -4.59
C LEU A 25 -5.62 -3.42 -3.44
N GLY A 26 -5.16 -3.14 -2.21
CA GLY A 26 -6.02 -3.01 -1.04
C GLY A 26 -7.10 -1.94 -1.22
N ALA A 27 -6.70 -0.75 -1.68
CA ALA A 27 -7.62 0.35 -1.97
C ALA A 27 -8.70 -0.05 -2.99
N ILE A 28 -8.35 -0.85 -4.02
CA ILE A 28 -9.33 -1.35 -5.01
C ILE A 28 -10.44 -2.13 -4.32
N PHE A 29 -10.14 -3.00 -3.35
CA PHE A 29 -11.18 -3.74 -2.61
C PHE A 29 -12.12 -2.81 -1.83
N SER A 30 -11.56 -1.79 -1.16
CA SER A 30 -12.35 -0.82 -0.40
C SER A 30 -13.26 -0.01 -1.31
N GLU A 31 -12.72 0.59 -2.37
CA GLU A 31 -13.50 1.47 -3.24
C GLU A 31 -14.47 0.72 -4.15
N ARG A 32 -14.11 -0.49 -4.60
CA ARG A 32 -15.06 -1.36 -5.30
C ARG A 32 -16.24 -1.77 -4.42
N SER A 33 -16.13 -1.67 -3.10
CA SER A 33 -17.25 -1.85 -2.17
C SER A 33 -18.07 -0.56 -1.93
N GLY A 34 -17.62 0.59 -2.44
CA GLY A 34 -18.25 1.89 -2.23
C GLY A 34 -17.77 2.62 -0.96
N VAL A 35 -16.59 2.29 -0.44
CA VAL A 35 -15.98 2.98 0.70
C VAL A 35 -14.59 3.48 0.32
N ILE A 36 -14.43 4.80 0.25
CA ILE A 36 -13.15 5.48 0.08
C ILE A 36 -12.33 5.30 1.34
N ASN A 37 -11.09 4.84 1.19
CA ASN A 37 -10.18 4.70 2.31
C ASN A 37 -8.99 5.65 2.19
N ILE A 38 -9.12 6.84 2.78
CA ILE A 38 -8.00 7.81 2.88
C ILE A 38 -7.02 7.41 4.01
N ALA A 39 -7.39 6.46 4.88
CA ALA A 39 -6.58 6.02 6.02
C ALA A 39 -5.36 5.15 5.64
N LEU A 40 -5.10 4.93 4.34
CA LEU A 40 -4.06 4.00 3.88
C LEU A 40 -2.66 4.37 4.39
N GLU A 41 -2.36 5.66 4.54
CA GLU A 41 -1.11 6.15 5.13
C GLU A 41 -0.96 5.68 6.59
N GLY A 42 -2.01 5.84 7.39
CA GLY A 42 -2.06 5.40 8.78
C GLY A 42 -2.04 3.88 8.92
N ILE A 43 -2.73 3.16 8.03
CA ILE A 43 -2.70 1.69 7.97
C ILE A 43 -1.28 1.19 7.70
N MET A 44 -0.58 1.76 6.72
CA MET A 44 0.82 1.42 6.44
C MET A 44 1.72 1.75 7.63
N THR A 45 1.51 2.91 8.28
CA THR A 45 2.28 3.35 9.46
C THR A 45 2.14 2.36 10.63
N MET A 46 0.90 1.95 10.93
CA MET A 46 0.62 0.97 11.98
C MET A 46 1.15 -0.41 11.62
N GLY A 47 1.06 -0.81 10.35
CA GLY A 47 1.67 -2.03 9.83
C GLY A 47 3.19 -2.06 10.05
N ALA A 48 3.88 -0.99 9.61
CA ALA A 48 5.33 -0.84 9.75
C ALA A 48 5.79 -0.88 11.21
N PHE A 49 5.09 -0.15 12.08
CA PHE A 49 5.39 -0.08 13.51
C PHE A 49 5.25 -1.44 14.20
N PHE A 50 4.08 -2.08 14.09
CA PHE A 50 3.83 -3.36 14.74
C PHE A 50 4.65 -4.51 14.13
N ALA A 51 4.97 -4.45 12.84
CA ALA A 51 5.91 -5.39 12.23
C ALA A 51 7.26 -5.37 12.95
N LEU A 52 7.78 -4.17 13.19
CA LEU A 52 9.06 -3.99 13.86
C LEU A 52 8.98 -4.37 15.33
N VAL A 53 8.02 -3.82 16.09
CA VAL A 53 7.90 -4.08 17.54
C VAL A 53 7.83 -5.57 17.84
N VAL A 54 7.02 -6.32 17.09
CA VAL A 54 6.89 -7.76 17.30
C VAL A 54 8.14 -8.51 16.86
N THR A 55 8.76 -8.14 15.74
CA THR A 55 10.02 -8.76 15.30
C THR A 55 11.14 -8.51 16.30
N TYR A 56 11.24 -7.29 16.85
CA TYR A 56 12.23 -6.92 17.85
C TYR A 56 12.03 -7.71 19.15
N ALA A 57 10.79 -7.85 19.62
CA ALA A 57 10.50 -8.58 20.85
C ALA A 57 10.63 -10.11 20.73
N THR A 58 10.37 -10.67 19.55
CA THR A 58 10.30 -12.13 19.34
C THR A 58 11.49 -12.70 18.56
N HIS A 59 12.30 -11.83 17.96
CA HIS A 59 13.35 -12.19 17.01
C HIS A 59 12.83 -12.96 15.77
N ASN A 60 11.52 -12.89 15.48
CA ASN A 60 10.88 -13.64 14.41
C ASN A 60 10.16 -12.71 13.41
N PRO A 61 10.66 -12.55 12.17
CA PRO A 61 10.06 -11.67 11.18
C PRO A 61 8.67 -12.11 10.71
N LEU A 62 8.34 -13.40 10.78
CA LEU A 62 7.02 -13.89 10.37
C LEU A 62 5.93 -13.46 11.34
N LEU A 63 6.24 -13.45 12.65
CA LEU A 63 5.35 -12.88 13.66
C LEU A 63 5.21 -11.37 13.47
N GLY A 64 6.28 -10.68 13.05
CA GLY A 64 6.22 -9.30 12.61
C GLY A 64 5.26 -9.08 11.43
N VAL A 65 5.36 -9.90 10.38
CA VAL A 65 4.43 -9.83 9.23
C VAL A 65 2.98 -10.04 9.68
N LEU A 66 2.73 -11.04 10.52
CA LEU A 66 1.38 -11.29 11.06
C LEU A 66 0.88 -10.09 11.87
N ALA A 67 1.71 -9.50 12.72
CA ALA A 67 1.37 -8.32 13.49
C ALA A 67 1.05 -7.12 12.59
N ALA A 68 1.77 -6.94 11.49
CA ALA A 68 1.53 -5.90 10.50
C ALA A 68 0.16 -6.05 9.82
N ILE A 69 -0.18 -7.28 9.44
CA ILE A 69 -1.47 -7.62 8.81
C ILE A 69 -2.61 -7.36 9.81
N LEU A 70 -2.47 -7.83 11.05
CA LEU A 70 -3.50 -7.70 12.07
C LEU A 70 -3.69 -6.23 12.48
N SER A 71 -2.62 -5.47 12.69
CA SER A 71 -2.73 -4.04 13.02
C SER A 71 -3.39 -3.26 11.88
N GLY A 72 -2.99 -3.50 10.63
CA GLY A 72 -3.61 -2.89 9.46
C GLY A 72 -5.10 -3.24 9.35
N ALA A 73 -5.47 -4.51 9.56
CA ALA A 73 -6.85 -4.97 9.54
C ALA A 73 -7.70 -4.33 10.66
N VAL A 74 -7.15 -4.18 11.88
CA VAL A 74 -7.82 -3.51 13.01
C VAL A 74 -8.08 -2.04 12.70
N ILE A 75 -7.08 -1.32 12.17
CA ILE A 75 -7.22 0.10 11.82
C ILE A 75 -8.22 0.28 10.67
N ALA A 76 -8.19 -0.59 9.67
CA ALA A 76 -9.20 -0.59 8.62
C ALA A 76 -10.60 -0.95 9.15
N ALA A 77 -10.72 -1.86 10.12
CA ALA A 77 -12.00 -2.16 10.75
C ALA A 77 -12.56 -0.97 11.53
N LEU A 78 -11.71 -0.17 12.20
CA LEU A 78 -12.11 1.09 12.82
C LEU A 78 -12.63 2.08 11.77
N HIS A 79 -11.93 2.23 10.64
CA HIS A 79 -12.40 3.04 9.53
C HIS A 79 -13.76 2.55 9.01
N ALA A 80 -13.89 1.24 8.78
CA ALA A 80 -15.12 0.62 8.33
C ALA A 80 -16.28 0.87 9.31
N LEU A 81 -16.03 0.73 10.62
CA LEU A 81 -17.03 0.98 11.65
C LEU A 81 -17.56 2.41 11.59
N VAL A 82 -16.66 3.40 11.56
CA VAL A 82 -17.01 4.82 11.53
C VAL A 82 -17.72 5.19 10.22
N SER A 83 -17.20 4.73 9.09
CA SER A 83 -17.73 5.03 7.75
C SER A 83 -19.05 4.34 7.44
N ILE A 84 -19.23 3.10 7.90
CA ILE A 84 -20.36 2.24 7.52
C ILE A 84 -21.47 2.27 8.56
N LYS A 85 -21.14 2.06 9.85
CA LYS A 85 -22.15 2.01 10.92
C LYS A 85 -22.60 3.41 11.32
N TYR A 86 -21.64 4.31 11.55
CA TYR A 86 -21.92 5.68 11.99
C TYR A 86 -22.10 6.65 10.83
N LYS A 87 -21.96 6.20 9.57
CA LYS A 87 -22.21 6.97 8.35
C LYS A 87 -21.41 8.28 8.29
N ALA A 88 -20.26 8.32 8.95
CA ALA A 88 -19.41 9.50 8.96
C ALA A 88 -18.80 9.74 7.58
N ASN A 89 -18.39 10.98 7.31
CA ASN A 89 -17.65 11.31 6.11
C ASN A 89 -16.34 10.49 6.07
N GLN A 90 -16.19 9.69 5.02
CA GLN A 90 -15.10 8.72 4.86
C GLN A 90 -13.74 9.42 4.72
N ALA A 91 -13.69 10.58 4.09
CA ALA A 91 -12.47 11.38 3.98
C ALA A 91 -12.05 11.92 5.36
N VAL A 92 -12.99 12.45 6.14
CA VAL A 92 -12.73 12.95 7.50
C VAL A 92 -12.26 11.82 8.41
N SER A 93 -12.95 10.67 8.40
CA SER A 93 -12.52 9.49 9.15
C SER A 93 -11.12 9.02 8.75
N GLY A 94 -10.83 9.00 7.44
CA GLY A 94 -9.52 8.58 6.96
C GLY A 94 -8.39 9.51 7.40
N VAL A 95 -8.59 10.83 7.31
CA VAL A 95 -7.62 11.82 7.79
C VAL A 95 -7.42 11.70 9.31
N ALA A 96 -8.50 11.54 10.08
CA ALA A 96 -8.42 11.34 11.52
C ALA A 96 -7.60 10.10 11.89
N ILE A 97 -7.75 8.99 11.15
CA ILE A 97 -6.98 7.76 11.36
C ILE A 97 -5.51 7.96 11.01
N ASN A 98 -5.19 8.72 9.96
CA ASN A 98 -3.79 9.03 9.62
C ASN A 98 -3.11 9.82 10.75
N ILE A 99 -3.81 10.82 11.31
CA ILE A 99 -3.32 11.61 12.46
C ILE A 99 -3.16 10.71 13.69
N LEU A 100 -4.17 9.87 13.97
CA LEU A 100 -4.13 8.91 15.07
C LEU A 100 -2.93 7.97 14.94
N ALA A 101 -2.69 7.39 13.76
CA ALA A 101 -1.58 6.47 13.53
C ALA A 101 -0.22 7.16 13.75
N ALA A 102 -0.05 8.38 13.22
CA ALA A 102 1.17 9.16 13.43
C ALA A 102 1.42 9.43 14.93
N GLY A 103 0.43 10.00 15.63
CA GLY A 103 0.56 10.33 17.05
C GLY A 103 0.70 9.10 17.95
N LEU A 104 -0.07 8.04 17.68
CA LEU A 104 -0.06 6.82 18.47
C LEU A 104 1.27 6.08 18.33
N THR A 105 1.82 5.96 17.11
CA THR A 105 3.13 5.32 16.92
C THR A 105 4.26 6.13 17.55
N ALA A 106 4.23 7.46 17.45
CA ALA A 106 5.20 8.33 18.14
C ALA A 106 5.13 8.17 19.67
N PHE A 107 3.92 8.11 20.23
CA PHE A 107 3.69 7.88 21.66
C PHE A 107 4.17 6.50 22.12
N LEU A 108 3.83 5.44 21.36
CA LEU A 108 4.24 4.08 21.70
C LEU A 108 5.75 3.85 21.56
N LEU A 109 6.44 4.54 20.62
CA LEU A 109 7.90 4.53 20.57
C LEU A 109 8.52 5.01 21.88
N ASN A 110 7.98 6.09 22.45
CA ASN A 110 8.47 6.62 23.71
C ASN A 110 8.24 5.63 24.86
N ILE A 111 7.04 5.02 24.92
CA ILE A 111 6.72 3.99 25.93
C ILE A 111 7.63 2.77 25.83
N PHE A 112 7.86 2.24 24.62
CA PHE A 112 8.60 1.00 24.46
C PHE A 112 10.12 1.17 24.50
N TYR A 113 10.64 2.31 24.04
CA TYR A 113 12.08 2.48 23.79
C TYR A 113 12.69 3.72 24.43
N GLY A 114 11.91 4.54 25.15
CA GLY A 114 12.42 5.70 25.90
C GLY A 114 12.88 6.89 25.05
N HIS A 115 12.79 6.82 23.72
CA HIS A 115 13.16 7.89 22.79
C HIS A 115 12.06 8.06 21.75
N GLY A 116 11.68 9.31 21.47
CA GLY A 116 10.72 9.62 20.42
C GLY A 116 11.36 9.55 19.03
N GLY A 117 10.58 9.16 18.02
CA GLY A 117 10.94 9.33 16.61
C GLY A 117 11.64 8.16 15.93
N GLN A 118 12.36 7.29 16.66
CA GLN A 118 13.00 6.10 16.07
C GLN A 118 13.04 4.91 17.03
N SER A 119 12.83 3.71 16.51
CA SER A 119 13.04 2.47 17.26
C SER A 119 14.52 2.05 17.26
N PRO A 120 14.93 1.14 18.16
CA PRO A 120 16.13 0.33 17.96
C PRO A 120 16.11 -0.38 16.61
N SER A 121 17.29 -0.67 16.08
CA SER A 121 17.42 -1.51 14.89
C SER A 121 17.33 -2.99 15.26
N ILE A 122 16.59 -3.78 14.50
CA ILE A 122 16.64 -5.24 14.56
C ILE A 122 17.93 -5.74 13.91
N ASP A 123 18.42 -6.89 14.35
CA ASP A 123 19.52 -7.57 13.68
C ASP A 123 19.12 -8.02 12.27
N LEU A 124 20.11 -8.04 11.37
CA LEU A 124 19.93 -8.53 9.99
C LEU A 124 19.44 -9.99 9.94
N ALA A 125 19.76 -10.78 10.96
CA ALA A 125 19.28 -12.16 11.10
C ALA A 125 17.77 -12.25 11.32
N TRP A 126 17.14 -11.20 11.84
CA TRP A 126 15.71 -11.14 12.13
C TRP A 126 14.94 -10.41 11.02
N GLN A 127 15.61 -9.95 9.96
CA GLN A 127 14.93 -9.47 8.76
C GLN A 127 14.30 -10.62 7.97
N LEU A 128 13.35 -10.27 7.11
CA LEU A 128 12.82 -11.25 6.16
C LEU A 128 13.93 -11.77 5.23
N PRO A 129 14.01 -13.09 5.02
CA PRO A 129 15.04 -13.68 4.19
C PRO A 129 14.88 -13.21 2.74
N ARG A 130 15.99 -12.89 2.10
CA ARG A 130 15.99 -12.52 0.68
C ARG A 130 15.70 -13.75 -0.16
N TRP A 131 14.64 -13.69 -0.96
CA TRP A 131 14.28 -14.80 -1.86
C TRP A 131 15.05 -14.72 -3.18
N PHE A 132 15.16 -15.87 -3.85
CA PHE A 132 15.70 -15.94 -5.21
C PHE A 132 17.12 -15.37 -5.39
N VAL A 133 17.94 -15.37 -4.34
CA VAL A 133 19.32 -14.84 -4.39
C VAL A 133 20.17 -15.59 -5.43
N GLY A 134 19.93 -16.88 -5.62
CA GLY A 134 20.62 -17.69 -6.63
C GLY A 134 20.39 -17.23 -8.08
N LEU A 135 19.26 -16.55 -8.36
CA LEU A 135 18.98 -15.99 -9.68
C LEU A 135 19.94 -14.86 -10.05
N ARG A 136 20.62 -14.22 -9.08
CA ARG A 136 21.62 -13.17 -9.34
C ARG A 136 22.81 -13.64 -10.19
N LYS A 137 23.01 -14.96 -10.31
CA LYS A 137 24.05 -15.55 -11.16
C LYS A 137 23.76 -15.40 -12.66
N ILE A 138 22.50 -15.21 -13.06
CA ILE A 138 22.13 -14.98 -14.46
C ILE A 138 22.51 -13.54 -14.84
N PRO A 139 23.39 -13.31 -15.83
CA PRO A 139 23.83 -11.97 -16.18
C PRO A 139 22.65 -11.07 -16.59
N PHE A 140 22.73 -9.80 -16.20
CA PHE A 140 21.75 -8.74 -16.50
C PHE A 140 20.39 -8.89 -15.80
N ILE A 141 19.61 -9.95 -16.08
CA ILE A 141 18.25 -10.11 -15.55
C ILE A 141 18.24 -10.57 -14.08
N GLY A 142 19.15 -11.50 -13.76
CA GLY A 142 19.24 -12.10 -12.43
C GLY A 142 19.40 -11.08 -11.29
N PRO A 143 20.36 -10.15 -11.39
CA PRO A 143 20.55 -9.08 -10.42
C PRO A 143 19.37 -8.12 -10.25
N MET A 144 18.51 -7.96 -11.27
CA MET A 144 17.35 -7.05 -11.20
C MET A 144 16.21 -7.65 -10.38
N ILE A 145 15.99 -8.96 -10.50
CA ILE A 145 14.84 -9.67 -9.92
C ILE A 145 15.21 -10.44 -8.65
N GLY A 146 16.47 -10.85 -8.49
CA GLY A 146 16.92 -11.68 -7.37
C GLY A 146 17.22 -10.88 -6.10
N GLY A 147 16.75 -11.37 -4.95
CA GLY A 147 17.11 -10.86 -3.63
C GLY A 147 16.21 -9.75 -3.08
N HIS A 148 14.99 -9.62 -3.57
CA HIS A 148 13.96 -8.79 -2.93
C HIS A 148 13.42 -9.46 -1.67
N SER A 149 12.74 -8.67 -0.83
CA SER A 149 11.96 -9.24 0.27
C SER A 149 10.85 -10.18 -0.25
N PRO A 150 10.43 -11.20 0.51
CA PRO A 150 9.31 -12.08 0.15
C PRO A 150 8.02 -11.30 -0.14
N ILE A 151 7.78 -10.24 0.63
CA ILE A 151 6.60 -9.37 0.48
C ILE A 151 6.60 -8.67 -0.88
N THR A 152 7.77 -8.30 -1.41
CA THR A 152 7.88 -7.71 -2.74
C THR A 152 7.36 -8.67 -3.81
N TYR A 153 7.72 -9.96 -3.76
CA TYR A 153 7.20 -10.95 -4.71
C TYR A 153 5.70 -11.18 -4.52
N ILE A 154 5.24 -11.23 -3.27
CA ILE A 154 3.82 -11.32 -2.93
C ILE A 154 3.05 -10.13 -3.53
N ALA A 155 3.59 -8.90 -3.50
CA ALA A 155 2.96 -7.72 -4.09
C ALA A 155 2.61 -7.92 -5.57
N PHE A 156 3.53 -8.46 -6.36
CA PHE A 156 3.30 -8.72 -7.78
C PHE A 156 2.36 -9.92 -8.00
N ILE A 157 2.44 -10.97 -7.18
CA ILE A 157 1.51 -12.11 -7.25
C ILE A 157 0.08 -11.68 -6.86
N MET A 158 -0.06 -10.71 -5.96
CA MET A 158 -1.36 -10.19 -5.57
C MET A 158 -2.10 -9.49 -6.70
N VAL A 159 -1.43 -9.10 -7.79
CA VAL A 159 -2.08 -8.50 -8.97
C VAL A 159 -3.02 -9.50 -9.68
N PRO A 160 -2.54 -10.65 -10.20
CA PRO A 160 -3.41 -11.66 -10.79
C PRO A 160 -4.39 -12.24 -9.78
N VAL A 161 -4.01 -12.38 -8.50
CA VAL A 161 -4.93 -12.85 -7.44
C VAL A 161 -6.09 -11.87 -7.24
N THR A 162 -5.81 -10.57 -7.11
CA THR A 162 -6.84 -9.53 -6.96
C THR A 162 -7.72 -9.47 -8.20
N TRP A 163 -7.14 -9.57 -9.39
CA TRP A 163 -7.90 -9.63 -10.65
C TRP A 163 -8.82 -10.86 -10.69
N PHE A 164 -8.31 -12.04 -10.33
CA PHE A 164 -9.10 -13.26 -10.29
C PHE A 164 -10.26 -13.12 -9.29
N ILE A 165 -10.00 -12.65 -8.07
CA ILE A 165 -11.04 -12.43 -7.06
C ILE A 165 -12.11 -11.46 -7.58
N LEU A 166 -11.72 -10.29 -8.10
CA LEU A 166 -12.69 -9.25 -8.50
C LEU A 166 -13.50 -9.61 -9.75
N TYR A 167 -12.91 -10.31 -10.71
CA TYR A 167 -13.51 -10.51 -12.04
C TYR A 167 -13.93 -11.96 -12.33
N LYS A 168 -13.42 -12.95 -11.59
CA LYS A 168 -13.69 -14.37 -11.82
C LYS A 168 -14.43 -15.07 -10.68
N THR A 169 -14.67 -14.40 -9.55
CA THR A 169 -15.41 -15.00 -8.41
C THR A 169 -16.75 -14.31 -8.14
N SER A 170 -17.67 -15.03 -7.49
CA SER A 170 -18.96 -14.50 -7.01
C SER A 170 -18.79 -13.41 -5.96
N LEU A 171 -17.75 -13.51 -5.13
CA LEU A 171 -17.39 -12.47 -4.15
C LEU A 171 -17.06 -11.15 -4.86
N GLY A 172 -16.23 -11.20 -5.91
CA GLY A 172 -15.86 -10.02 -6.69
C GLY A 172 -17.04 -9.39 -7.42
N LEU A 173 -17.93 -10.21 -7.99
CA LEU A 173 -19.17 -9.74 -8.61
C LEU A 173 -20.05 -8.99 -7.60
N ARG A 174 -20.28 -9.57 -6.42
CA ARG A 174 -21.06 -8.96 -5.34
C ARG A 174 -20.42 -7.68 -4.84
N LEU A 175 -19.09 -7.65 -4.70
CA LEU A 175 -18.35 -6.48 -4.24
C LEU A 175 -18.57 -5.31 -5.19
N ARG A 176 -18.31 -5.53 -6.49
CA ARG A 176 -18.51 -4.52 -7.54
C ARG A 176 -19.98 -4.09 -7.64
N ALA A 177 -20.93 -5.01 -7.59
CA ALA A 177 -22.35 -4.67 -7.60
C ALA A 177 -22.74 -3.74 -6.42
N VAL A 178 -22.18 -3.99 -5.24
CA VAL A 178 -22.36 -3.13 -4.05
C VAL A 178 -21.73 -1.74 -4.23
N GLY A 179 -20.57 -1.65 -4.90
CA GLY A 179 -19.93 -0.36 -5.21
C GLY A 179 -20.63 0.46 -6.29
N GLU A 180 -21.31 -0.17 -7.24
CA GLU A 180 -22.04 0.54 -8.30
C GLU A 180 -23.49 0.85 -7.88
N HIS A 181 -24.24 -0.17 -7.46
CA HIS A 181 -25.68 -0.06 -7.15
C HIS A 181 -26.03 -0.86 -5.87
N PRO A 182 -25.70 -0.34 -4.68
CA PRO A 182 -25.89 -1.07 -3.42
C PRO A 182 -27.36 -1.43 -3.13
N ARG A 183 -28.30 -0.58 -3.57
CA ARG A 183 -29.74 -0.86 -3.42
C ARG A 183 -30.17 -2.08 -4.23
N ALA A 184 -29.76 -2.15 -5.50
CA ALA A 184 -30.06 -3.30 -6.36
C ALA A 184 -29.38 -4.59 -5.88
N ALA A 185 -28.20 -4.48 -5.26
CA ALA A 185 -27.53 -5.63 -4.66
C ALA A 185 -28.30 -6.16 -3.44
N ASP A 186 -28.85 -5.28 -2.59
CA ASP A 186 -29.62 -5.68 -1.40
C ASP A 186 -30.96 -6.34 -1.76
N THR A 187 -31.66 -5.88 -2.81
CA THR A 187 -32.90 -6.53 -3.28
C THR A 187 -32.68 -7.94 -3.80
N LEU A 188 -31.47 -8.24 -4.27
CA LEU A 188 -31.02 -9.58 -4.69
C LEU A 188 -30.42 -10.41 -3.54
N GLY A 189 -30.56 -9.96 -2.29
CA GLY A 189 -30.15 -10.69 -1.09
C GLY A 189 -28.67 -10.58 -0.73
N VAL A 190 -27.91 -9.69 -1.38
CA VAL A 190 -26.50 -9.45 -1.03
C VAL A 190 -26.42 -8.55 0.19
N ASN A 191 -25.77 -9.02 1.25
CA ASN A 191 -25.54 -8.19 2.43
C ASN A 191 -24.49 -7.10 2.15
N VAL A 192 -24.98 -5.89 1.80
CA VAL A 192 -24.18 -4.71 1.45
C VAL A 192 -23.17 -4.35 2.54
N TYR A 193 -23.61 -4.39 3.81
CA TYR A 193 -22.75 -4.07 4.95
C TYR A 193 -21.56 -5.01 5.03
N LYS A 194 -21.79 -6.33 5.00
CA LYS A 194 -20.70 -7.33 5.04
C LYS A 194 -19.71 -7.15 3.90
N MET A 195 -20.19 -6.86 2.69
CA MET A 195 -19.33 -6.61 1.52
C MET A 195 -18.48 -5.35 1.68
N ARG A 196 -19.06 -4.26 2.22
CA ARG A 196 -18.32 -3.03 2.54
C ARG A 196 -17.25 -3.24 3.61
N TYR A 197 -17.59 -3.93 4.70
CA TYR A 197 -16.61 -4.28 5.74
C TYR A 197 -15.47 -5.13 5.18
N PHE A 198 -15.79 -6.15 4.37
CA PHE A 198 -14.78 -6.98 3.73
C PHE A 198 -13.84 -6.14 2.85
N GLY A 199 -14.37 -5.28 2.00
CA GLY A 199 -13.57 -4.42 1.11
C GLY A 199 -12.59 -3.54 1.89
N VAL A 200 -13.08 -2.86 2.93
CA VAL A 200 -12.25 -1.99 3.77
C VAL A 200 -11.20 -2.81 4.53
N ILE A 201 -11.56 -3.93 5.16
CA ILE A 201 -10.61 -4.77 5.91
C ILE A 201 -9.51 -5.31 5.00
N MET A 202 -9.82 -5.72 3.76
CA MET A 202 -8.81 -6.14 2.78
C MET A 202 -7.80 -5.04 2.45
N SER A 203 -8.23 -3.78 2.45
CA SER A 203 -7.30 -2.65 2.32
C SER A 203 -6.37 -2.51 3.53
N GLY A 204 -6.87 -2.84 4.72
CA GLY A 204 -6.08 -2.95 5.95
C GLY A 204 -5.04 -4.05 5.91
N VAL A 205 -5.44 -5.26 5.48
CA VAL A 205 -4.55 -6.42 5.35
C VAL A 205 -3.40 -6.14 4.39
N LEU A 206 -3.71 -5.64 3.18
CA LEU A 206 -2.68 -5.39 2.17
C LEU A 206 -1.85 -4.14 2.48
N GLY A 207 -2.46 -3.08 3.03
CA GLY A 207 -1.74 -1.88 3.46
C GLY A 207 -0.84 -2.13 4.68
N GLY A 208 -1.28 -2.94 5.64
CA GLY A 208 -0.48 -3.34 6.78
C GLY A 208 0.74 -4.16 6.35
N LEU A 209 0.53 -5.13 5.45
CA LEU A 209 1.61 -5.90 4.82
C LEU A 209 2.58 -5.00 4.03
N ALA A 210 2.09 -3.98 3.32
CA ALA A 210 2.93 -3.00 2.63
C ALA A 210 3.79 -2.19 3.62
N GLY A 211 3.27 -1.87 4.80
CA GLY A 211 4.02 -1.23 5.89
C GLY A 211 5.21 -2.05 6.35
N ALA A 212 5.06 -3.37 6.50
CA ALA A 212 6.14 -4.28 6.93
C ALA A 212 7.36 -4.26 5.98
N ILE A 213 7.19 -3.91 4.71
CA ILE A 213 8.30 -3.75 3.75
C ILE A 213 9.29 -2.70 4.26
N PHE A 214 8.82 -1.61 4.86
CA PHE A 214 9.68 -0.50 5.27
C PHE A 214 10.59 -0.83 6.45
N THR A 215 10.17 -1.72 7.35
CA THR A 215 10.87 -1.98 8.62
C THR A 215 11.56 -3.33 8.70
N ILE A 216 10.92 -4.40 8.23
CA ILE A 216 11.46 -5.78 8.34
C ILE A 216 11.79 -6.40 6.98
N GLY A 217 11.21 -5.87 5.90
CA GLY A 217 11.48 -6.31 4.53
C GLY A 217 12.74 -5.68 3.93
N GLU A 218 12.88 -4.37 4.10
CA GLU A 218 13.91 -3.57 3.44
C GLU A 218 14.66 -2.62 4.38
N GLY A 219 14.16 -2.41 5.60
CA GLY A 219 14.79 -1.62 6.65
C GLY A 219 15.18 -2.47 7.86
N THR A 220 15.67 -1.82 8.91
CA THR A 220 15.97 -2.44 10.22
C THR A 220 15.30 -1.72 11.39
N SER A 221 14.78 -0.52 11.17
CA SER A 221 14.19 0.32 12.22
C SER A 221 12.93 0.98 11.71
N PHE A 222 12.04 1.32 12.64
CA PHE A 222 10.92 2.19 12.38
C PHE A 222 11.35 3.63 12.65
N LEU A 223 11.08 4.51 11.69
CA LEU A 223 11.28 5.93 11.80
C LEU A 223 9.93 6.63 11.67
N GLU A 224 9.68 7.60 12.52
CA GLU A 224 8.48 8.43 12.44
C GLU A 224 8.40 9.11 11.07
N GLY A 225 7.22 9.06 10.44
CA GLY A 225 7.01 9.63 9.11
C GLY A 225 7.62 8.84 7.95
N MET A 226 8.14 7.62 8.15
CA MET A 226 8.84 6.86 7.08
C MET A 226 7.97 6.51 5.86
N ILE A 227 6.64 6.40 6.03
CA ILE A 227 5.71 6.13 4.91
C ILE A 227 5.69 7.32 3.94
N ALA A 228 5.78 8.55 4.46
CA ALA A 228 5.99 9.79 3.72
C ALA A 228 5.04 10.00 2.52
N GLY A 229 3.74 9.83 2.74
CA GLY A 229 2.68 10.11 1.77
C GLY A 229 2.44 8.99 0.74
N ARG A 230 3.13 7.85 0.87
CA ARG A 230 3.00 6.72 -0.07
C ARG A 230 1.62 6.07 -0.05
N GLY A 231 0.87 6.18 1.05
CA GLY A 231 -0.54 5.77 1.11
C GLY A 231 -1.41 6.58 0.15
N PHE A 232 -1.18 7.90 0.06
CA PHE A 232 -1.88 8.76 -0.89
C PHE A 232 -1.45 8.53 -2.33
N ILE A 233 -0.15 8.26 -2.56
CA ILE A 233 0.36 7.88 -3.89
C ILE A 233 -0.30 6.58 -4.37
N ALA A 234 -0.45 5.59 -3.49
CA ALA A 234 -1.13 4.34 -3.83
C ALA A 234 -2.60 4.55 -4.21
N LEU A 235 -3.31 5.44 -3.50
CA LEU A 235 -4.68 5.84 -3.85
C LEU A 235 -4.73 6.49 -5.25
N ALA A 236 -3.81 7.43 -5.54
CA ALA A 236 -3.71 8.05 -6.85
C ALA A 236 -3.40 7.03 -7.97
N ALA A 237 -2.49 6.09 -7.72
CA ALA A 237 -2.13 5.03 -8.67
C ALA A 237 -3.32 4.11 -8.99
N MET A 238 -4.18 3.82 -8.01
CA MET A 238 -5.43 3.09 -8.26
C MET A 238 -6.38 3.87 -9.18
N ILE A 239 -6.56 5.18 -8.92
CA ILE A 239 -7.42 6.05 -9.73
C ILE A 239 -6.92 6.09 -11.19
N PHE A 240 -5.62 6.29 -11.41
CA PHE A 240 -5.02 6.24 -12.75
C PHE A 240 -5.14 4.85 -13.40
N GLY A 241 -5.11 3.81 -12.57
CA GLY A 241 -5.39 2.44 -12.98
C GLY A 241 -6.86 2.14 -13.26
N ASN A 242 -7.77 3.11 -13.11
CA ASN A 242 -9.21 2.94 -13.25
C ASN A 242 -9.76 1.73 -12.45
N TRP A 243 -9.27 1.54 -11.22
CA TRP A 243 -9.62 0.43 -10.33
C TRP A 243 -9.45 -0.96 -10.96
N MET A 244 -8.54 -1.11 -11.95
CA MET A 244 -8.18 -2.39 -12.56
C MET A 244 -6.78 -2.82 -12.07
N PRO A 245 -6.61 -4.01 -11.47
CA PRO A 245 -5.35 -4.44 -10.85
C PRO A 245 -4.11 -4.31 -11.74
N PHE A 246 -4.19 -4.75 -13.00
CA PHE A 246 -3.05 -4.67 -13.93
C PHE A 246 -2.70 -3.23 -14.33
N ARG A 247 -3.70 -2.35 -14.49
CA ARG A 247 -3.45 -0.94 -14.82
C ARG A 247 -2.91 -0.18 -13.60
N THR A 248 -3.41 -0.49 -12.42
CA THR A 248 -2.88 0.02 -11.15
C THR A 248 -1.43 -0.41 -10.94
N MET A 249 -1.07 -1.65 -11.31
CA MET A 249 0.32 -2.10 -11.31
C MET A 249 1.21 -1.26 -12.22
N LEU A 250 0.76 -0.94 -13.44
CA LEU A 250 1.52 -0.07 -14.35
C LEU A 250 1.71 1.34 -13.77
N ALA A 251 0.68 1.91 -13.14
CA ALA A 251 0.81 3.19 -12.44
C ALA A 251 1.83 3.11 -11.29
N CYS A 252 1.77 2.07 -10.46
CA CYS A 252 2.73 1.87 -9.36
C CYS A 252 4.17 1.61 -9.87
N LEU A 253 4.32 0.95 -11.02
CA LEU A 253 5.61 0.78 -11.70
C LEU A 253 6.17 2.11 -12.18
N LEU A 254 5.33 2.99 -12.72
CA LEU A 254 5.73 4.34 -13.09
C LEU A 254 6.23 5.13 -11.86
N PHE A 255 5.47 5.15 -10.76
CA PHE A 255 5.89 5.81 -9.52
C PHE A 255 7.17 5.20 -8.93
N GLY A 256 7.31 3.87 -8.95
CA GLY A 256 8.52 3.20 -8.49
C GLY A 256 9.73 3.51 -9.36
N PHE A 257 9.54 3.58 -10.67
CA PHE A 257 10.60 3.90 -11.64
C PHE A 257 11.10 5.33 -11.47
N THR A 258 10.20 6.29 -11.34
CA THR A 258 10.58 7.70 -11.16
C THR A 258 11.27 7.94 -9.82
N THR A 259 10.79 7.29 -8.75
CA THR A 259 11.46 7.29 -7.45
C THR A 259 12.84 6.64 -7.55
N SER A 260 12.97 5.53 -8.28
CA SER A 260 14.26 4.88 -8.50
C SER A 260 15.22 5.77 -9.29
N LEU A 261 14.72 6.50 -10.29
CA LEU A 261 15.53 7.40 -11.09
C LEU A 261 16.08 8.53 -10.23
N GLN A 262 15.25 9.11 -9.36
CA GLN A 262 15.68 10.07 -8.35
C GLN A 262 16.79 9.50 -7.46
N LEU A 263 16.59 8.31 -6.88
CA LEU A 263 17.56 7.70 -5.96
C LEU A 263 18.89 7.36 -6.63
N VAL A 264 18.85 6.79 -7.83
CA VAL A 264 20.07 6.45 -8.60
C VAL A 264 20.79 7.72 -9.04
N ALA A 265 20.08 8.75 -9.52
CA ALA A 265 20.68 10.01 -9.93
C ALA A 265 21.44 10.69 -8.77
N GLN A 266 20.84 10.71 -7.58
CA GLN A 266 21.47 11.22 -6.35
C GLN A 266 22.72 10.38 -5.97
N ALA A 267 22.61 9.04 -6.04
CA ALA A 267 23.73 8.15 -5.71
C ALA A 267 24.91 8.25 -6.70
N THR A 268 24.65 8.55 -7.97
CA THR A 268 25.70 8.74 -8.99
C THR A 268 26.37 10.11 -8.95
N GLY A 269 26.00 10.98 -8.01
CA GLY A 269 26.65 12.28 -7.82
C GLY A 269 26.34 13.29 -8.93
N ILE A 270 25.19 13.18 -9.61
CA ILE A 270 24.73 14.21 -10.54
C ILE A 270 24.37 15.46 -9.72
N THR A 271 25.35 16.34 -9.54
CA THR A 271 25.24 17.60 -8.77
C THR A 271 24.73 18.77 -9.60
N SER A 272 24.60 18.60 -10.92
CA SER A 272 24.11 19.64 -11.84
C SER A 272 22.62 19.97 -11.66
N VAL A 273 21.87 19.14 -10.93
CA VAL A 273 20.44 19.34 -10.65
C VAL A 273 20.22 19.29 -9.14
N SER A 274 19.51 20.28 -8.59
CA SER A 274 19.19 20.31 -7.17
C SER A 274 18.47 19.02 -6.74
N PRO A 275 18.83 18.40 -5.61
CA PRO A 275 18.13 17.23 -5.07
C PRO A 275 16.63 17.45 -4.90
N LYS A 276 16.19 18.69 -4.67
CA LYS A 276 14.77 19.08 -4.58
C LYS A 276 14.05 18.97 -5.93
N ILE A 277 14.73 19.33 -7.02
CA ILE A 277 14.19 19.18 -8.39
C ILE A 277 14.12 17.70 -8.76
N LEU A 278 15.16 16.92 -8.45
CA LEU A 278 15.14 15.47 -8.63
C LEU A 278 14.01 14.81 -7.82
N ALA A 279 13.76 15.28 -6.59
CA ALA A 279 12.64 14.82 -5.76
C ALA A 279 11.25 15.19 -6.30
N SER A 280 11.17 16.21 -7.18
CA SER A 280 9.92 16.60 -7.83
C SER A 280 9.61 15.77 -9.09
N LEU A 281 10.58 15.04 -9.64
CA LEU A 281 10.43 14.27 -10.89
C LEU A 281 9.26 13.28 -10.89
N PRO A 282 9.01 12.50 -9.82
CA PRO A 282 7.87 11.59 -9.78
C PRO A 282 6.54 12.31 -10.04
N TYR A 283 6.35 13.48 -9.42
CA TYR A 283 5.13 14.26 -9.54
C TYR A 283 4.96 14.85 -10.94
N PHE A 284 5.99 15.47 -11.52
CA PHE A 284 5.93 16.00 -12.88
C PHE A 284 5.62 14.92 -13.92
N LEU A 285 6.30 13.78 -13.83
CA LEU A 285 6.07 12.67 -14.76
C LEU A 285 4.67 12.07 -14.58
N THR A 286 4.11 12.09 -13.38
CA THR A 286 2.72 11.64 -13.17
C THR A 286 1.69 12.59 -13.74
N ILE A 287 1.93 13.91 -13.71
CA ILE A 287 1.08 14.90 -14.38
C ILE A 287 1.10 14.67 -15.89
N LEU A 288 2.28 14.44 -16.48
CA LEU A 288 2.40 14.15 -17.91
C LEU A 288 1.75 12.82 -18.29
N ALA A 289 1.92 11.78 -17.48
CA ALA A 289 1.30 10.48 -17.71
C ALA A 289 -0.24 10.56 -17.62
N LEU A 290 -0.76 11.31 -16.65
CA LEU A 290 -2.19 11.57 -16.50
C LEU A 290 -2.74 12.36 -17.69
N ALA A 291 -2.08 13.45 -18.08
CA ALA A 291 -2.51 14.29 -19.19
C ALA A 291 -2.45 13.57 -20.55
N GLY A 292 -1.48 12.66 -20.75
CA GLY A 292 -1.22 12.01 -22.04
C GLY A 292 -1.91 10.65 -22.24
N PHE A 293 -2.05 9.83 -21.20
CA PHE A 293 -2.37 8.39 -21.36
C PHE A 293 -3.57 7.92 -20.54
N VAL A 294 -4.01 8.67 -19.54
CA VAL A 294 -5.14 8.27 -18.70
C VAL A 294 -6.40 8.81 -19.35
N GLY A 295 -7.11 7.94 -20.08
CA GLY A 295 -8.45 8.24 -20.59
C GLY A 295 -9.48 8.49 -19.46
N LYS A 296 -10.76 8.65 -19.80
CA LYS A 296 -11.83 8.90 -18.81
C LYS A 296 -11.80 7.87 -17.67
N THR A 297 -11.57 8.33 -16.45
CA THR A 297 -11.69 7.55 -15.22
C THR A 297 -13.15 7.56 -14.78
N VAL A 298 -13.70 6.39 -14.44
CA VAL A 298 -15.07 6.25 -13.92
C VAL A 298 -14.97 5.60 -12.55
N ASP A 299 -15.22 6.39 -11.52
CA ASP A 299 -15.28 5.94 -10.14
C ASP A 299 -16.55 5.10 -9.89
N PRO A 300 -16.52 4.13 -8.95
CA PRO A 300 -17.71 3.39 -8.57
C PRO A 300 -18.80 4.33 -8.06
N ALA A 301 -20.02 4.23 -8.59
CA ALA A 301 -21.04 5.27 -8.40
C ALA A 301 -21.46 5.51 -6.93
N ALA A 302 -21.31 4.50 -6.06
CA ALA A 302 -21.59 4.58 -4.63
C ALA A 302 -20.35 4.84 -3.76
N SER A 303 -19.17 5.04 -4.35
CA SER A 303 -17.95 5.41 -3.63
C SER A 303 -18.15 6.74 -2.89
N GLY A 304 -17.74 6.79 -1.61
CA GLY A 304 -17.88 7.98 -0.78
C GLY A 304 -19.28 8.22 -0.21
N LYS A 305 -20.30 7.44 -0.62
CA LYS A 305 -21.69 7.66 -0.22
C LYS A 305 -22.11 6.68 0.89
N PRO A 306 -22.62 7.17 2.04
CA PRO A 306 -23.24 6.31 3.05
C PRO A 306 -24.39 5.50 2.44
N TYR A 307 -24.54 4.25 2.88
CA TYR A 307 -25.63 3.39 2.45
C TYR A 307 -26.67 3.26 3.57
N GLU A 308 -27.93 3.47 3.20
CA GLU A 308 -29.09 3.23 4.04
C GLU A 308 -29.97 2.18 3.39
N LYS A 309 -30.34 1.17 4.18
CA LYS A 309 -31.32 0.19 3.76
C LYS A 309 -32.70 0.82 3.85
N GLU A 310 -33.42 0.88 2.73
CA GLU A 310 -34.84 1.26 2.75
C GLU A 310 -35.63 0.11 3.39
N GLY A 311 -36.28 0.40 4.53
CA GLY A 311 -37.13 -0.54 5.25
C GLY A 311 -36.49 -1.17 6.50
N LYS A 312 -36.54 -0.43 7.61
CA LYS A 312 -37.20 -0.83 8.86
C LYS A 312 -37.72 0.42 9.55
#